data_AF-A0A1M7ZI78-F1
#
_entry.id   AF-A0A1M7ZI78-F1
#
_cell.length_a   1.000
_cell.length_b   1.000
_cell.length_c   1.000
_cell.angle_alpha   90.00
_cell.angle_beta   90.00
_cell.angle_gamma   90.00
#
_symmetry.space_group_name_H-M   'P 1'
#
loop_
_entity.id
_entity.type
_entity.pdbx_description
1 polymer ?
#
loop_
_entity_poly.entity_id
_entity_poly.type
_entity_poly.pdbx_seq_one_letter_code
_entity_poly.pdbx_strand_id
1 'polypeptide(L)'
;MKKLLLILLVWSLSQTHSWSQEAISSINLDLIQNKINGGLPLPSEEKFYVQGAIPSTIELVKIDVYPSKKSKKSGYTYFWKAPFGYNELAFRVLIEDPLRANDDYHLEIGFYQKAGVDEVKELRELIHTNLSTYLTTITSVKKGGIHMEDSDEQIINNLSKIVTRGAYYFEMPTAVPFPGFSDLTLKKLEQRKKLKMGKAKYNVSGLGDGDNARGAYARQYLDELEEIIFAEVDQYFSTNLLARVDEKKFQNYPTEKKANSIPINVGYGAISLAQNLPQQEFVYSPYAGVSFPLGNRTFARFMSNMSLSTGIFVSGGMENSLGEKISGPAFDRPVYVGLGYSFFRFIRLNAGGTFITTETAAGDNRSFQPFVGVSAEFRFWLGIGNKK
;
A
#
# COMPACT_ATOMS: atom_id res chain seq x y z
N MET A 1 58.76 -0.24 -2.47
CA MET A 1 57.62 -0.94 -3.12
C MET A 1 56.41 -1.15 -2.20
N LYS A 2 56.55 -1.64 -0.96
CA LYS A 2 55.41 -1.82 -0.01
C LYS A 2 54.61 -0.54 0.29
N LYS A 3 55.24 0.63 0.33
CA LYS A 3 54.55 1.92 0.58
C LYS A 3 53.71 2.42 -0.61
N LEU A 4 54.10 2.12 -1.84
CA LEU A 4 53.35 2.51 -3.04
C LEU A 4 52.07 1.67 -3.19
N LEU A 5 52.14 0.39 -2.82
CA LEU A 5 51.02 -0.55 -2.86
C LEU A 5 49.95 -0.21 -1.81
N LEU A 6 50.37 0.30 -0.65
CA LEU A 6 49.47 0.79 0.40
C LEU A 6 48.74 2.08 -0.02
N ILE A 7 49.43 2.99 -0.72
CA ILE A 7 48.83 4.24 -1.23
C ILE A 7 47.81 3.93 -2.33
N LEU A 8 48.11 2.98 -3.22
CA LEU A 8 47.16 2.51 -4.24
C LEU A 8 45.92 1.83 -3.64
N LEU A 9 46.08 1.11 -2.52
CA LEU A 9 44.96 0.49 -1.80
C LEU A 9 44.09 1.53 -1.08
N VAL A 10 44.69 2.59 -0.52
CA VAL A 10 43.94 3.68 0.14
C VAL A 10 43.23 4.58 -0.88
N TRP A 11 43.80 4.74 -2.08
CA TRP A 11 43.15 5.47 -3.20
C TRP A 11 42.01 4.68 -3.85
N SER A 12 42.08 3.35 -3.89
CA SER A 12 40.97 2.52 -4.41
C SER A 12 39.79 2.44 -3.42
N LEU A 13 40.05 2.50 -2.12
CA LEU A 13 38.99 2.54 -1.10
C LEU A 13 38.26 3.88 -1.02
N SER A 14 38.91 5.00 -1.39
CA SER A 14 38.30 6.35 -1.33
C SER A 14 37.42 6.71 -2.54
N GLN A 15 37.39 5.89 -3.58
CA GLN A 15 36.58 6.11 -4.80
C GLN A 15 35.17 5.46 -4.73
N THR A 16 34.79 4.80 -3.62
CA THR A 16 33.53 4.02 -3.54
C THR A 16 32.40 4.69 -2.75
N HIS A 17 32.50 5.99 -2.47
CA HIS A 17 31.44 6.75 -1.80
C HIS A 17 30.73 7.70 -2.77
N SER A 18 30.39 7.23 -3.97
CA SER A 18 29.25 7.79 -4.68
C SER A 18 28.00 7.32 -3.95
N TRP A 19 27.50 8.14 -3.04
CA TRP A 19 26.16 8.02 -2.49
C TRP A 19 25.22 8.17 -3.68
N SER A 20 24.83 7.05 -4.29
CA SER A 20 23.77 7.02 -5.29
C SER A 20 22.52 7.53 -4.60
N GLN A 21 22.23 8.83 -4.78
CA GLN A 21 20.90 9.35 -4.51
C GLN A 21 19.98 8.58 -5.45
N GLU A 22 19.11 7.76 -4.87
CA GLU A 22 18.12 6.97 -5.59
C GLU A 22 17.19 7.97 -6.28
N ALA A 23 17.43 8.21 -7.57
CA ALA A 23 16.61 9.11 -8.36
C ALA A 23 15.23 8.47 -8.50
N ILE A 24 14.22 9.10 -7.89
CA ILE A 24 12.83 8.64 -7.97
C ILE A 24 12.37 8.76 -9.42
N SER A 25 11.92 7.65 -10.00
CA SER A 25 11.42 7.61 -11.38
C SER A 25 10.22 8.54 -11.54
N SER A 26 10.08 9.17 -12.70
CA SER A 26 8.98 10.09 -12.99
C SER A 26 8.33 9.69 -14.30
N ILE A 27 7.01 9.52 -14.29
CA ILE A 27 6.21 9.19 -15.47
C ILE A 27 5.38 10.39 -15.90
N ASN A 28 5.24 10.55 -17.22
CA ASN A 28 4.47 11.64 -17.80
C ASN A 28 3.04 11.19 -18.15
N LEU A 29 2.05 12.00 -17.77
CA LEU A 29 0.68 11.90 -18.23
C LEU A 29 0.47 12.87 -19.39
N ASP A 30 0.29 12.32 -20.58
CA ASP A 30 -0.10 13.08 -21.76
C ASP A 30 -1.62 13.15 -21.84
N LEU A 31 -2.19 14.32 -21.51
CA LEU A 31 -3.63 14.57 -21.56
C LEU A 31 -4.21 14.60 -22.98
N ILE A 32 -3.40 14.96 -23.99
CA ILE A 32 -3.84 15.07 -25.38
C ILE A 32 -3.92 13.68 -26.00
N GLN A 33 -2.88 12.87 -25.81
CA GLN A 33 -2.83 11.50 -26.33
C GLN A 33 -3.58 10.49 -25.46
N ASN A 34 -4.03 10.92 -24.27
CA ASN A 34 -4.60 10.05 -23.24
C ASN A 34 -3.69 8.85 -22.95
N LYS A 35 -2.40 9.12 -22.74
CA LYS A 35 -1.39 8.10 -22.46
C LYS A 35 -0.66 8.45 -21.18
N ILE A 36 -0.57 7.48 -20.29
CA ILE A 36 0.36 7.53 -19.16
C ILE A 36 1.67 6.84 -19.56
N ASN A 37 2.79 7.41 -19.14
CA ASN A 37 4.15 6.92 -19.39
C ASN A 37 4.45 6.60 -20.88
N GLY A 38 3.85 7.34 -21.81
CA GLY A 38 3.98 7.06 -23.26
C GLY A 38 3.40 5.70 -23.70
N GLY A 39 2.64 5.02 -22.85
CA GLY A 39 2.14 3.66 -23.06
C GLY A 39 3.04 2.56 -22.47
N LEU A 40 4.13 2.92 -21.79
CA LEU A 40 5.01 1.96 -21.11
C LEU A 40 4.45 1.56 -19.73
N PRO A 41 4.74 0.35 -19.24
CA PRO A 41 4.32 -0.08 -17.91
C PRO A 41 4.70 0.91 -16.80
N LEU A 42 3.93 0.94 -15.71
CA LEU A 42 4.22 1.76 -14.54
C LEU A 42 5.41 1.18 -13.76
N PRO A 43 6.23 2.02 -13.10
CA PRO A 43 7.29 1.53 -12.23
C PRO A 43 6.74 0.60 -11.14
N SER A 44 7.46 -0.50 -10.88
CA SER A 44 7.12 -1.46 -9.84
C SER A 44 8.20 -1.51 -8.77
N GLU A 45 7.79 -1.91 -7.57
CA GLU A 45 8.68 -2.14 -6.41
C GLU A 45 9.49 -0.92 -5.95
N GLU A 46 9.16 0.27 -6.46
CA GLU A 46 9.75 1.56 -6.11
C GLU A 46 8.68 2.67 -6.09
N LYS A 47 9.04 3.80 -5.47
CA LYS A 47 8.23 5.02 -5.50
C LYS A 47 8.47 5.74 -6.82
N PHE A 48 7.46 6.45 -7.32
CA PHE A 48 7.60 7.23 -8.54
C PHE A 48 6.69 8.46 -8.53
N TYR A 49 7.06 9.47 -9.32
CA TYR A 49 6.22 10.64 -9.55
C TYR A 49 5.32 10.44 -10.77
N VAL A 50 4.07 10.86 -10.68
CA VAL A 50 3.22 11.13 -11.84
C VAL A 50 3.20 12.63 -12.07
N GLN A 51 3.54 13.07 -13.27
CA GLN A 51 3.52 14.48 -13.65
C GLN A 51 2.82 14.68 -14.99
N GLY A 52 2.30 15.87 -15.23
CA GLY A 52 1.64 16.21 -16.49
C GLY A 52 1.32 17.69 -16.57
N ALA A 53 1.04 18.18 -17.78
CA ALA A 53 0.63 19.56 -17.99
C ALA A 53 -0.83 19.75 -17.57
N ILE A 54 -1.15 20.87 -16.93
CA ILE A 54 -2.51 21.25 -16.52
C ILE A 54 -2.76 22.74 -16.77
N PRO A 55 -4.00 23.15 -17.06
CA PRO A 55 -4.33 24.57 -17.13
C PRO A 55 -4.30 25.21 -15.73
N SER A 56 -4.07 26.52 -15.69
CA SER A 56 -3.98 27.29 -14.43
C SER A 56 -5.28 27.33 -13.61
N THR A 57 -6.40 26.87 -14.18
CA THR A 57 -7.68 26.76 -13.48
C THR A 57 -7.76 25.54 -12.56
N ILE A 58 -6.87 24.55 -12.73
CA ILE A 58 -6.86 23.35 -11.90
C ILE A 58 -6.14 23.64 -10.57
N GLU A 59 -6.85 23.47 -9.46
CA GLU A 59 -6.32 23.68 -8.11
C GLU A 59 -5.98 22.38 -7.40
N LEU A 60 -6.53 21.25 -7.85
CA LEU A 60 -6.31 19.93 -7.26
C LEU A 60 -6.29 18.84 -8.35
N VAL A 61 -5.32 17.95 -8.23
CA VAL A 61 -5.24 16.69 -8.98
C VAL A 61 -5.30 15.54 -8.00
N LYS A 62 -6.24 14.61 -8.21
CA LYS A 62 -6.41 13.41 -7.40
C LYS A 62 -6.06 12.19 -8.23
N ILE A 63 -5.22 11.31 -7.70
CA ILE A 63 -4.85 10.04 -8.33
C ILE A 63 -5.28 8.90 -7.42
N ASP A 64 -6.25 8.12 -7.87
CA ASP A 64 -6.67 6.89 -7.23
C ASP A 64 -6.05 5.69 -7.95
N VAL A 65 -5.33 4.84 -7.21
CA VAL A 65 -4.65 3.64 -7.73
C VAL A 65 -5.27 2.39 -7.09
N TYR A 66 -5.91 1.55 -7.91
CA TYR A 66 -6.58 0.33 -7.46
C TYR A 66 -5.87 -0.93 -7.99
N PRO A 67 -5.61 -1.94 -7.13
CA PRO A 67 -5.10 -3.23 -7.58
C PRO A 67 -6.22 -4.12 -8.13
N SER A 68 -6.16 -4.52 -9.41
CA SER A 68 -6.93 -5.54 -10.19
C SER A 68 -8.45 -5.69 -10.07
N LYS A 69 -9.03 -5.36 -8.93
CA LYS A 69 -10.46 -5.31 -8.67
C LYS A 69 -10.74 -3.92 -8.13
N LYS A 70 -11.71 -3.22 -8.73
CA LYS A 70 -12.27 -1.94 -8.22
C LYS A 70 -12.94 -2.16 -6.85
N SER A 71 -12.15 -2.52 -5.85
CA SER A 71 -12.56 -2.58 -4.46
C SER A 71 -12.21 -1.24 -3.87
N LYS A 72 -13.24 -0.46 -3.50
CA LYS A 72 -13.10 0.81 -2.77
C LYS A 72 -12.27 0.68 -1.48
N LYS A 73 -12.06 -0.54 -0.97
CA LYS A 73 -11.31 -0.81 0.26
C LYS A 73 -9.79 -0.95 0.07
N SER A 74 -9.28 -0.99 -1.16
CA SER A 74 -7.85 -1.24 -1.44
C SER A 74 -7.22 -0.25 -2.41
N GLY A 75 -7.91 0.84 -2.73
CA GLY A 75 -7.34 1.92 -3.52
C GLY A 75 -6.46 2.83 -2.65
N TYR A 76 -5.32 3.24 -3.18
CA TYR A 76 -4.50 4.30 -2.61
C TYR A 76 -4.86 5.61 -3.30
N THR A 77 -5.04 6.68 -2.53
CA THR A 77 -5.35 8.00 -3.06
C THR A 77 -4.21 8.95 -2.78
N TYR A 78 -3.74 9.63 -3.82
CA TYR A 78 -2.70 10.64 -3.77
C TYR A 78 -3.24 11.95 -4.32
N PHE A 79 -2.71 13.06 -3.80
CA PHE A 79 -3.16 14.39 -4.16
C PHE A 79 -1.98 15.28 -4.52
N TRP A 80 -2.20 16.14 -5.50
CA TRP A 80 -1.42 17.35 -5.70
C TRP A 80 -2.36 18.54 -5.57
N LYS A 81 -1.94 19.51 -4.76
CA LYS A 81 -2.65 20.77 -4.56
C LYS A 81 -1.78 21.90 -5.10
N ALA A 82 -2.37 22.80 -5.86
CA ALA A 82 -1.68 24.00 -6.31
C ALA A 82 -1.13 24.78 -5.10
N PRO A 83 0.19 25.03 -5.04
CA PRO A 83 0.77 25.93 -4.05
C PRO A 83 0.18 27.35 -4.16
N PHE A 84 0.27 28.13 -3.09
CA PHE A 84 -0.18 29.51 -3.11
C PHE A 84 0.59 30.32 -4.16
N GLY A 85 -0.13 31.00 -5.05
CA GLY A 85 0.47 31.79 -6.14
C GLY A 85 1.16 30.96 -7.23
N TYR A 86 0.87 29.66 -7.30
CA TYR A 86 1.44 28.77 -8.31
C TYR A 86 0.87 29.08 -9.70
N ASN A 87 1.75 29.42 -10.62
CA ASN A 87 1.40 29.77 -12.00
C ASN A 87 1.96 28.77 -13.03
N GLU A 88 2.66 27.72 -12.59
CA GLU A 88 3.16 26.72 -13.53
C GLU A 88 2.01 25.84 -14.02
N LEU A 89 2.05 25.48 -15.30
CA LEU A 89 1.03 24.69 -15.97
C LEU A 89 1.33 23.19 -15.85
N ALA A 90 1.74 22.73 -14.67
CA ALA A 90 2.11 21.33 -14.44
C ALA A 90 1.80 20.88 -13.01
N PHE A 91 1.56 19.58 -12.84
CA PHE A 91 1.45 18.95 -11.53
C PHE A 91 2.53 17.88 -11.37
N ARG A 92 2.83 17.54 -10.11
CA ARG A 92 3.68 16.40 -9.75
C ARG A 92 3.17 15.75 -8.47
N VAL A 93 2.67 14.52 -8.58
CA VAL A 93 2.16 13.71 -7.46
C VAL A 93 3.16 12.59 -7.18
N LEU A 94 3.56 12.40 -5.93
CA LEU A 94 4.37 11.25 -5.51
C LEU A 94 3.46 10.06 -5.20
N ILE A 95 3.69 8.94 -5.88
CA ILE A 95 3.12 7.65 -5.51
C ILE A 95 4.06 7.01 -4.50
N GLU A 96 3.69 7.11 -3.23
CA GLU A 96 4.56 6.71 -2.13
C GLU A 96 4.55 5.21 -1.86
N ASP A 97 3.47 4.51 -2.18
CA ASP A 97 3.35 3.07 -1.99
C ASP A 97 3.79 2.34 -3.26
N PRO A 98 4.90 1.58 -3.20
CA PRO A 98 5.39 0.86 -4.37
C PRO A 98 4.36 -0.13 -4.93
N LEU A 99 4.22 -0.15 -6.24
CA LEU A 99 3.30 -1.06 -6.91
C LEU A 99 3.93 -2.45 -7.06
N ARG A 100 3.12 -3.51 -6.92
CA ARG A 100 3.57 -4.88 -7.20
C ARG A 100 3.64 -5.06 -8.71
N ALA A 101 4.49 -5.98 -9.18
CA ALA A 101 4.45 -6.42 -10.57
C ALA A 101 3.10 -7.10 -10.87
N ASN A 102 2.27 -6.48 -11.70
CA ASN A 102 0.94 -6.95 -12.07
C ASN A 102 0.48 -6.28 -13.39
N ASP A 103 -0.48 -6.90 -14.08
CA ASP A 103 -1.01 -6.41 -15.35
C ASP A 103 -2.36 -5.69 -15.22
N ASP A 104 -2.93 -5.64 -14.01
CA ASP A 104 -4.33 -5.28 -13.81
C ASP A 104 -4.55 -3.95 -13.04
N TYR A 105 -3.57 -3.04 -12.96
CA TYR A 105 -3.80 -1.81 -12.20
C TYR A 105 -4.87 -0.93 -12.85
N HIS A 106 -5.74 -0.36 -12.03
CA HIS A 106 -6.73 0.63 -12.46
C HIS A 106 -6.37 1.98 -11.85
N LEU A 107 -6.17 3.00 -12.69
CA LEU A 107 -5.84 4.35 -12.28
C LEU A 107 -6.97 5.29 -12.67
N GLU A 108 -7.42 6.12 -11.73
CA GLU A 108 -8.34 7.22 -11.98
C GLU A 108 -7.65 8.53 -11.60
N ILE A 109 -7.57 9.45 -12.55
CA ILE A 109 -6.96 10.77 -12.36
C ILE A 109 -8.05 11.81 -12.54
N GLY A 110 -8.43 12.47 -11.45
CA GLY A 110 -9.42 13.53 -11.43
C GLY A 110 -8.76 14.90 -11.39
N PHE A 111 -9.26 15.82 -12.22
CA PHE A 111 -8.83 17.22 -12.26
C PHE A 111 -9.95 18.11 -11.73
N TYR A 112 -9.61 18.99 -10.79
CA TYR A 112 -10.57 19.79 -10.07
C TYR A 112 -10.23 21.27 -10.16
N GLN A 113 -11.24 22.08 -10.44
CA GLN A 113 -11.17 23.54 -10.42
C GLN A 113 -12.15 24.10 -9.40
N LYS A 114 -12.02 25.38 -9.07
CA LYS A 114 -12.99 26.05 -8.19
C LYS A 114 -14.41 25.92 -8.74
N ALA A 115 -15.32 25.41 -7.91
CA ALA A 115 -16.72 25.25 -8.27
C ALA A 115 -17.41 26.61 -8.41
N GLY A 116 -18.37 26.70 -9.35
CA GLY A 116 -19.21 27.89 -9.50
C GLY A 116 -20.12 28.10 -8.28
N VAL A 117 -20.45 29.35 -7.96
CA VAL A 117 -21.35 29.67 -6.84
C VAL A 117 -22.73 29.01 -7.03
N ASP A 118 -23.23 29.01 -8.27
CA ASP A 118 -24.52 28.41 -8.62
C ASP A 118 -24.46 26.88 -8.54
N GLU A 119 -23.37 26.25 -8.99
CA GLU A 119 -23.17 24.79 -8.91
C GLU A 119 -23.15 24.31 -7.44
N VAL A 120 -22.44 25.04 -6.57
CA VAL A 120 -22.39 24.74 -5.14
C VAL A 120 -23.76 24.92 -4.49
N LYS A 121 -24.54 25.92 -4.92
CA LYS A 121 -25.90 26.13 -4.43
C LYS A 121 -26.83 24.97 -4.84
N GLU A 122 -26.81 24.60 -6.12
CA GLU A 122 -27.61 23.47 -6.64
C GLU A 122 -27.27 22.15 -5.94
N LEU A 123 -25.97 21.89 -5.73
CA LEU A 123 -25.50 20.71 -4.98
C LEU A 123 -26.10 20.66 -3.58
N ARG A 124 -26.06 21.79 -2.83
CA ARG A 124 -26.58 21.86 -1.47
C ARG A 124 -28.09 21.65 -1.44
N GLU A 125 -28.83 22.28 -2.34
CA GLU A 125 -30.29 22.10 -2.46
C GLU A 125 -30.68 20.64 -2.76
N LEU A 126 -29.93 19.97 -3.66
CA LEU A 126 -30.14 18.56 -3.97
C LEU A 126 -29.82 17.65 -2.77
N ILE A 127 -28.74 17.91 -2.05
CA ILE A 127 -28.39 17.16 -0.83
C ILE A 127 -29.46 17.37 0.25
N HIS A 128 -29.89 18.61 0.50
CA HIS A 128 -30.94 18.92 1.47
C HIS A 128 -32.25 18.20 1.14
N THR A 129 -32.65 18.21 -0.13
CA THR A 129 -33.85 17.53 -0.62
C THR A 129 -33.76 16.01 -0.37
N ASN A 130 -32.61 15.40 -0.68
CA ASN A 130 -32.41 13.97 -0.47
C ASN A 130 -32.40 13.58 1.01
N LEU A 131 -31.79 14.40 1.86
CA LEU A 131 -31.78 14.18 3.32
C LEU A 131 -33.19 14.30 3.91
N SER A 132 -33.94 15.35 3.55
CA SER A 132 -35.35 15.51 3.97
C SER A 132 -36.23 14.36 3.48
N THR A 133 -36.07 13.96 2.21
CA THR A 133 -36.82 12.84 1.63
C THR A 133 -36.55 11.53 2.38
N TYR A 134 -35.29 11.25 2.71
CA TYR A 134 -34.92 10.10 3.52
C TYR A 134 -35.58 10.14 4.90
N LEU A 135 -35.44 11.25 5.64
CA LEU A 135 -36.00 11.41 6.98
C LEU A 135 -37.52 11.27 7.00
N THR A 136 -38.21 11.88 6.03
CA THR A 136 -39.68 11.80 5.92
C THR A 136 -40.15 10.40 5.58
N THR A 137 -39.42 9.67 4.72
CA THR A 137 -39.78 8.32 4.30
C THR A 137 -39.68 7.31 5.44
N ILE A 138 -38.65 7.40 6.27
CA ILE A 138 -38.47 6.48 7.42
C ILE A 138 -39.33 6.86 8.63
N THR A 139 -39.99 8.02 8.62
CA THR A 139 -40.72 8.54 9.78
C THR A 139 -42.22 8.27 9.69
N SER A 140 -42.78 7.75 10.78
CA SER A 140 -44.22 7.57 10.98
C SER A 140 -44.68 8.16 12.31
N VAL A 141 -45.86 8.80 12.32
CA VAL A 141 -46.44 9.38 13.54
C VAL A 141 -47.42 8.38 14.14
N LYS A 142 -47.14 7.88 15.35
CA LYS A 142 -48.00 6.95 16.09
C LYS A 142 -48.53 7.60 17.38
N LYS A 143 -49.58 7.03 17.98
CA LYS A 143 -50.19 7.55 19.24
C LYS A 143 -49.16 7.71 20.37
N GLY A 144 -48.13 6.87 20.41
CA GLY A 144 -47.10 6.85 21.45
C GLY A 144 -45.88 7.74 21.20
N GLY A 145 -45.68 8.29 20.00
CA GLY A 145 -44.41 8.93 19.64
C GLY A 145 -44.20 9.09 18.13
N ILE A 146 -43.09 9.76 17.79
CA ILE A 146 -42.50 9.70 16.45
C ILE A 146 -41.72 8.39 16.37
N HIS A 147 -42.08 7.56 15.39
CA HIS A 147 -41.42 6.30 15.14
C HIS A 147 -40.61 6.40 13.85
N MET A 148 -39.32 6.07 13.93
CA MET A 148 -38.46 5.94 12.77
C MET A 148 -38.16 4.46 12.57
N GLU A 149 -38.18 3.99 11.32
CA GLU A 149 -37.94 2.59 10.96
C GLU A 149 -36.49 2.17 11.24
N ASP A 150 -35.54 3.05 10.94
CA ASP A 150 -34.11 2.83 11.15
C ASP A 150 -33.67 3.18 12.59
N SER A 151 -32.59 2.53 13.06
CA SER A 151 -31.92 2.91 14.31
C SER A 151 -31.17 4.24 14.17
N ASP A 152 -30.90 4.93 15.29
CA ASP A 152 -30.22 6.23 15.24
C ASP A 152 -28.83 6.13 14.57
N GLU A 153 -28.08 5.05 14.81
CA GLU A 153 -26.81 4.76 14.13
C GLU A 153 -26.97 4.53 12.62
N GLN A 154 -28.01 3.79 12.22
CA GLN A 154 -28.31 3.55 10.81
C GLN A 154 -28.68 4.86 10.11
N ILE A 155 -29.47 5.71 10.76
CA ILE A 155 -29.84 7.04 10.26
C ILE A 155 -28.59 7.88 10.03
N ILE A 156 -27.72 8.04 11.03
CA ILE A 156 -26.47 8.83 10.88
C ILE A 156 -25.60 8.30 9.73
N ASN A 157 -25.45 6.98 9.63
CA ASN A 157 -24.68 6.35 8.55
C ASN A 157 -25.31 6.60 7.16
N ASN A 158 -26.64 6.50 7.06
CA ASN A 158 -27.36 6.70 5.80
C ASN A 158 -27.35 8.18 5.38
N LEU A 159 -27.56 9.11 6.32
CA LEU A 159 -27.39 10.54 6.07
C LEU A 159 -25.96 10.83 5.55
N SER A 160 -24.94 10.28 6.21
CA SER A 160 -23.54 10.48 5.80
C SER A 160 -23.26 9.91 4.40
N LYS A 161 -23.87 8.77 4.06
CA LYS A 161 -23.82 8.21 2.69
C LYS A 161 -24.51 9.10 1.66
N ILE A 162 -25.63 9.74 2.01
CA ILE A 162 -26.32 10.66 1.10
C ILE A 162 -25.41 11.86 0.79
N VAL A 163 -24.81 12.47 1.81
CA VAL A 163 -23.87 13.59 1.64
C VAL A 163 -22.67 13.19 0.78
N THR A 164 -21.99 12.09 1.14
CA THR A 164 -20.79 11.64 0.42
C THR A 164 -21.06 11.19 -1.02
N ARG A 165 -22.23 10.62 -1.30
CA ARG A 165 -22.64 10.27 -2.68
C ARG A 165 -23.08 11.49 -3.48
N GLY A 166 -23.79 12.43 -2.85
CA GLY A 166 -24.21 13.67 -3.50
C GLY A 166 -23.03 14.52 -3.94
N ALA A 167 -21.99 14.59 -3.12
CA ALA A 167 -20.75 15.31 -3.41
C ALA A 167 -19.73 14.51 -4.24
N TYR A 168 -20.12 13.45 -4.94
CA TYR A 168 -19.16 12.56 -5.63
C TYR A 168 -18.23 13.29 -6.62
N TYR A 169 -18.69 14.37 -7.26
CA TYR A 169 -17.91 15.18 -8.20
C TYR A 169 -17.24 16.40 -7.54
N PHE A 170 -17.35 16.55 -6.22
CA PHE A 170 -16.87 17.71 -5.49
C PHE A 170 -15.86 17.29 -4.43
N GLU A 171 -14.83 18.11 -4.24
CA GLU A 171 -13.78 17.89 -3.24
C GLU A 171 -13.49 19.19 -2.50
N MET A 172 -13.09 19.05 -1.23
CA MET A 172 -12.55 20.17 -0.48
C MET A 172 -11.14 20.52 -1.01
N PRO A 173 -10.68 21.79 -0.97
CA PRO A 173 -9.31 22.15 -1.31
C PRO A 173 -8.25 21.50 -0.43
N THR A 174 -8.65 20.95 0.71
CA THR A 174 -7.80 20.19 1.63
C THR A 174 -7.88 18.68 1.40
N ALA A 175 -8.73 18.23 0.47
CA ALA A 175 -9.04 16.82 0.23
C ALA A 175 -9.50 16.05 1.49
N VAL A 176 -10.02 16.77 2.49
CA VAL A 176 -10.57 16.18 3.72
C VAL A 176 -11.96 15.65 3.41
N PRO A 177 -12.24 14.36 3.65
CA PRO A 177 -13.56 13.80 3.42
C PRO A 177 -14.57 14.31 4.44
N PHE A 178 -15.86 14.15 4.14
CA PHE A 178 -16.94 14.47 5.07
C PHE A 178 -16.77 13.67 6.37
N PRO A 179 -16.62 14.35 7.53
CA PRO A 179 -16.36 13.66 8.80
C PRO A 179 -17.55 12.84 9.32
N GLY A 180 -18.73 12.99 8.71
CA GLY A 180 -19.99 12.49 9.24
C GLY A 180 -20.72 13.57 10.04
N PHE A 181 -21.94 13.25 10.46
CA PHE A 181 -22.74 14.13 11.31
C PHE A 181 -22.23 14.10 12.76
N SER A 182 -22.36 15.24 13.43
CA SER A 182 -21.87 15.45 14.78
C SER A 182 -22.76 14.81 15.86
N ASP A 183 -22.26 14.81 17.09
CA ASP A 183 -23.02 14.41 18.28
C ASP A 183 -24.30 15.24 18.48
N LEU A 184 -24.39 16.45 17.92
CA LEU A 184 -25.59 17.27 18.01
C LEU A 184 -26.76 16.60 17.27
N THR A 185 -26.50 16.14 16.05
CA THR A 185 -27.48 15.40 15.25
C THR A 185 -27.87 14.10 15.97
N LEU A 186 -26.91 13.36 16.51
CA LEU A 186 -27.18 12.14 17.28
C LEU A 186 -28.06 12.42 18.51
N LYS A 187 -27.72 13.43 19.32
CA LYS A 187 -28.50 13.83 20.50
C LYS A 187 -29.93 14.24 20.11
N LYS A 188 -30.11 14.94 18.99
CA LYS A 188 -31.44 15.30 18.49
C LYS A 188 -32.26 14.05 18.12
N LEU A 189 -31.65 13.07 17.47
CA LEU A 189 -32.29 11.77 17.18
C LEU A 189 -32.70 11.03 18.47
N GLU A 190 -31.83 10.99 19.48
CA GLU A 190 -32.13 10.34 20.75
C GLU A 190 -33.28 11.03 21.52
N GLN A 191 -33.41 12.35 21.41
CA GLN A 191 -34.50 13.11 22.03
C GLN A 191 -35.87 12.63 21.57
N ARG A 192 -36.00 12.10 20.33
CA ARG A 192 -37.23 11.51 19.78
C ARG A 192 -37.89 10.55 20.74
N LYS A 193 -37.09 9.66 21.34
CA LYS A 193 -37.54 8.59 22.24
C LYS A 193 -38.18 9.13 23.53
N LYS A 194 -37.89 10.38 23.90
CA LYS A 194 -38.38 11.05 25.11
C LYS A 194 -39.62 11.91 24.84
N LEU A 195 -40.03 12.08 23.59
CA LEU A 195 -41.17 12.92 23.23
C LEU A 195 -42.50 12.26 23.60
N LYS A 196 -43.28 12.92 24.47
CA LYS A 196 -44.61 12.45 24.88
C LYS A 196 -45.70 13.14 24.05
N MET A 197 -46.25 12.43 23.06
CA MET A 197 -47.30 12.94 22.15
C MET A 197 -48.64 13.29 22.85
N GLY A 198 -48.84 12.83 24.08
CA GLY A 198 -50.02 13.17 24.89
C GLY A 198 -50.09 14.65 25.30
N LYS A 199 -48.96 15.38 25.28
CA LYS A 199 -48.89 16.82 25.61
C LYS A 199 -48.69 17.71 24.38
N ALA A 200 -48.80 17.17 23.17
CA ALA A 200 -48.50 17.88 21.92
C ALA A 200 -49.25 19.22 21.78
N LYS A 201 -50.52 19.29 22.21
CA LYS A 201 -51.34 20.51 22.18
C LYS A 201 -50.82 21.68 23.04
N TYR A 202 -49.90 21.41 23.97
CA TYR A 202 -49.30 22.44 24.84
C TYR A 202 -47.92 22.89 24.34
N ASN A 203 -47.31 22.14 23.42
CA ASN A 203 -45.96 22.39 22.93
C ASN A 203 -45.93 23.06 21.56
N VAL A 204 -47.07 23.08 20.86
CA VAL A 204 -47.23 23.73 19.56
C VAL A 204 -48.18 24.91 19.72
N SER A 205 -47.74 26.09 19.33
CA SER A 205 -48.54 27.32 19.39
C SER A 205 -49.36 27.50 18.10
N GLY A 206 -50.55 28.10 18.20
CA GLY A 206 -51.37 28.47 17.03
C GLY A 206 -52.29 27.37 16.46
N LEU A 207 -52.53 26.27 17.18
CA LEU A 207 -53.47 25.22 16.77
C LEU A 207 -54.90 25.50 17.25
N GLY A 208 -55.89 25.31 16.38
CA GLY A 208 -57.32 25.34 16.70
C GLY A 208 -57.85 23.99 17.22
N ASP A 209 -59.10 23.98 17.71
CA ASP A 209 -59.73 22.80 18.35
C ASP A 209 -59.90 21.56 17.43
N GLY A 210 -59.72 21.72 16.12
CA GLY A 210 -59.80 20.65 15.11
C GLY A 210 -58.44 20.17 14.56
N ASP A 211 -57.33 20.79 14.95
CA ASP A 211 -56.04 20.52 14.33
C ASP A 211 -55.37 19.26 14.87
N ASN A 212 -54.66 18.55 14.00
CA ASN A 212 -53.85 17.39 14.39
C ASN A 212 -52.59 17.83 15.13
N ALA A 213 -52.75 18.21 16.40
CA ALA A 213 -51.68 18.68 17.28
C ALA A 213 -50.48 17.72 17.35
N ARG A 214 -50.71 16.41 17.21
CA ARG A 214 -49.65 15.40 17.20
C ARG A 214 -48.85 15.43 15.90
N GLY A 215 -49.53 15.57 14.76
CA GLY A 215 -48.88 15.74 13.46
C GLY A 215 -48.06 17.02 13.42
N ALA A 216 -48.61 18.13 13.92
CA ALA A 216 -47.91 19.41 13.98
C ALA A 216 -46.65 19.33 14.87
N TYR A 217 -46.74 18.70 16.05
CA TYR A 217 -45.57 18.53 16.93
C TYR A 217 -44.50 17.60 16.35
N ALA A 218 -44.92 16.55 15.63
CA ALA A 218 -43.98 15.68 14.92
C ALA A 218 -43.28 16.40 13.76
N ARG A 219 -44.01 17.25 13.04
CA ARG A 219 -43.48 18.08 11.96
C ARG A 219 -42.44 19.06 12.50
N GLN A 220 -42.76 19.79 13.57
CA GLN A 220 -41.81 20.69 14.23
C GLN A 220 -40.51 19.98 14.62
N TYR A 221 -40.60 18.78 15.22
CA TYR A 221 -39.39 18.01 15.56
C TYR A 221 -38.54 17.65 14.33
N LEU A 222 -39.18 17.26 13.21
CA LEU A 222 -38.48 16.96 11.97
C LEU A 222 -37.84 18.20 11.37
N ASP A 223 -38.55 19.33 11.35
CA ASP A 223 -38.03 20.59 10.84
C ASP A 223 -36.79 21.04 11.65
N GLU A 224 -36.83 20.92 12.99
CA GLU A 224 -35.68 21.21 13.86
C GLU A 224 -34.49 20.24 13.64
N LEU A 225 -34.77 18.97 13.31
CA LEU A 225 -33.73 17.98 12.98
C LEU A 225 -33.12 18.28 11.61
N GLU A 226 -33.94 18.61 10.61
CA GLU A 226 -33.52 19.03 9.28
C GLU A 226 -32.65 20.28 9.35
N GLU A 227 -33.02 21.28 10.16
CA GLU A 227 -32.23 22.51 10.33
C GLU A 227 -30.82 22.23 10.86
N ILE A 228 -30.67 21.36 11.87
CA ILE A 228 -29.37 20.93 12.39
C ILE A 228 -28.55 20.23 11.29
N ILE A 229 -29.17 19.29 10.59
CA ILE A 229 -28.52 18.51 9.53
C ILE A 229 -28.07 19.41 8.39
N PHE A 230 -28.92 20.33 7.93
CA PHE A 230 -28.61 21.26 6.85
C PHE A 230 -27.51 22.24 7.26
N ALA A 231 -27.52 22.74 8.50
CA ALA A 231 -26.44 23.60 9.00
C ALA A 231 -25.08 22.87 8.99
N GLU A 232 -25.02 21.61 9.42
CA GLU A 232 -23.79 20.81 9.38
C GLU A 232 -23.31 20.56 7.94
N VAL A 233 -24.24 20.30 7.02
CA VAL A 233 -23.97 20.11 5.59
C VAL A 233 -23.46 21.40 4.94
N ASP A 234 -24.11 22.53 5.19
CA ASP A 234 -23.73 23.85 4.70
C ASP A 234 -22.35 24.28 5.21
N GLN A 235 -22.05 23.98 6.48
CA GLN A 235 -20.74 24.25 7.07
C GLN A 235 -19.64 23.46 6.35
N TYR A 236 -19.90 22.20 6.02
CA TYR A 236 -18.96 21.38 5.26
C TYR A 236 -18.78 21.90 3.82
N PHE A 237 -19.89 22.19 3.13
CA PHE A 237 -19.91 22.69 1.75
C PHE A 237 -19.72 24.21 1.63
N SER A 238 -18.84 24.78 2.46
CA SER A 238 -18.46 26.19 2.37
C SER A 238 -18.01 26.58 0.94
N THR A 239 -17.99 27.87 0.62
CA THR A 239 -17.81 28.44 -0.74
C THR A 239 -16.50 28.09 -1.48
N ASN A 240 -15.64 27.25 -0.90
CA ASN A 240 -14.35 26.88 -1.46
C ASN A 240 -14.33 25.48 -2.07
N LEU A 241 -15.48 24.87 -2.40
CA LEU A 241 -15.49 23.56 -3.06
C LEU A 241 -14.81 23.58 -4.43
N LEU A 242 -14.19 22.46 -4.77
CA LEU A 242 -13.65 22.21 -6.09
C LEU A 242 -14.54 21.22 -6.82
N ALA A 243 -14.91 21.53 -8.06
CA ALA A 243 -15.68 20.66 -8.94
C ALA A 243 -14.74 19.90 -9.87
N ARG A 244 -15.01 18.61 -10.06
CA ARG A 244 -14.29 17.76 -11.01
C ARG A 244 -14.69 18.09 -12.44
N VAL A 245 -13.72 18.51 -13.25
CA VAL A 245 -13.95 18.95 -14.64
C VAL A 245 -13.47 17.96 -15.68
N ASP A 246 -12.47 17.16 -15.36
CA ASP A 246 -11.98 16.10 -16.24
C ASP A 246 -11.57 14.89 -15.42
N GLU A 247 -11.63 13.73 -16.06
CA GLU A 247 -11.29 12.44 -15.47
C GLU A 247 -10.63 11.56 -16.52
N LYS A 248 -9.43 11.07 -16.22
CA LYS A 248 -8.75 10.06 -17.05
C LYS A 248 -8.75 8.73 -16.31
N LYS A 249 -9.18 7.69 -17.02
CA LYS A 249 -9.25 6.31 -16.49
C LYS A 249 -8.35 5.40 -17.31
N PHE A 250 -7.47 4.69 -16.63
CA PHE A 250 -6.61 3.67 -17.21
C PHE A 250 -6.94 2.34 -16.56
N GLN A 251 -7.55 1.44 -17.34
CA GLN A 251 -7.94 0.10 -16.90
C GLN A 251 -6.88 -0.92 -17.32
N ASN A 252 -6.65 -1.92 -16.48
CA ASN A 252 -5.75 -3.04 -16.74
C ASN A 252 -4.37 -2.57 -17.22
N TYR A 253 -3.82 -1.60 -16.51
CA TYR A 253 -2.53 -1.00 -16.84
C TYR A 253 -1.40 -1.81 -16.20
N PRO A 254 -0.40 -2.24 -16.98
CA PRO A 254 0.67 -3.08 -16.46
C PRO A 254 1.70 -2.28 -15.65
N THR A 255 2.34 -2.95 -14.70
CA THR A 255 3.55 -2.47 -14.04
C THR A 255 4.76 -3.29 -14.53
N GLU A 256 5.95 -2.70 -14.42
CA GLU A 256 7.18 -3.32 -14.87
C GLU A 256 7.42 -4.67 -14.17
N LYS A 257 7.78 -5.69 -14.94
CA LYS A 257 8.21 -6.99 -14.39
C LYS A 257 9.73 -6.94 -14.25
N LYS A 258 10.22 -6.71 -13.02
CA LYS A 258 11.67 -6.69 -12.76
C LYS A 258 12.27 -8.06 -13.08
N ALA A 259 13.43 -8.05 -13.73
CA ALA A 259 14.08 -9.28 -14.16
C ALA A 259 14.52 -10.13 -12.97
N ASN A 260 14.31 -11.44 -13.07
CA ASN A 260 14.79 -12.39 -12.08
C ASN A 260 16.31 -12.45 -12.12
N SER A 261 16.98 -11.91 -11.09
CA SER A 261 18.40 -12.15 -10.85
C SER A 261 18.57 -13.45 -10.07
N ILE A 262 19.56 -14.27 -10.43
CA ILE A 262 19.98 -15.40 -9.60
C ILE A 262 21.24 -14.97 -8.84
N PRO A 263 21.15 -14.68 -7.54
CA PRO A 263 22.33 -14.40 -6.75
C PRO A 263 23.22 -15.62 -6.63
N ILE A 264 24.52 -15.40 -6.87
CA ILE A 264 25.59 -16.36 -6.62
C ILE A 264 26.18 -16.02 -5.26
N ASN A 265 26.32 -17.01 -4.41
CA ASN A 265 26.96 -16.88 -3.11
C ASN A 265 28.31 -17.60 -3.14
N VAL A 266 29.33 -16.95 -2.59
CA VAL A 266 30.68 -17.53 -2.39
C VAL A 266 31.11 -17.23 -0.97
N GLY A 267 31.54 -18.25 -0.25
CA GLY A 267 31.78 -18.13 1.17
C GLY A 267 32.72 -19.18 1.73
N TYR A 268 32.82 -19.16 3.05
CA TYR A 268 33.57 -20.11 3.83
C TYR A 268 32.67 -20.64 4.94
N GLY A 269 32.67 -21.95 5.16
CA GLY A 269 31.81 -22.52 6.18
C GLY A 269 32.33 -23.84 6.75
N ALA A 270 31.66 -24.26 7.81
CA ALA A 270 32.03 -25.37 8.67
C ALA A 270 30.94 -26.44 8.62
N ILE A 271 31.35 -27.69 8.41
CA ILE A 271 30.51 -28.88 8.48
C ILE A 271 30.83 -29.56 9.82
N SER A 272 29.80 -29.79 10.63
CA SER A 272 29.94 -30.51 11.89
C SER A 272 29.81 -32.00 11.63
N LEU A 273 30.86 -32.78 11.88
CA LEU A 273 30.86 -34.23 11.71
C LEU A 273 30.40 -34.88 13.00
N ALA A 274 29.14 -35.35 13.03
CA ALA A 274 28.51 -35.84 14.26
C ALA A 274 28.54 -37.37 14.43
N GLN A 275 29.37 -38.11 13.69
CA GLN A 275 29.35 -39.59 13.74
C GLN A 275 30.63 -40.16 14.37
N ASN A 276 30.45 -40.91 15.47
CA ASN A 276 31.41 -41.80 16.14
C ASN A 276 32.75 -41.21 16.64
N LEU A 277 32.92 -39.89 16.63
CA LEU A 277 34.11 -39.24 17.16
C LEU A 277 33.93 -38.89 18.65
N PRO A 278 34.96 -39.04 19.50
CA PRO A 278 34.89 -38.73 20.94
C PRO A 278 34.70 -37.23 21.23
N GLN A 279 34.88 -36.36 20.23
CA GLN A 279 34.66 -34.91 20.28
C GLN A 279 33.99 -34.45 18.99
N GLN A 280 33.17 -33.40 19.08
CA GLN A 280 32.53 -32.80 17.91
C GLN A 280 33.57 -32.17 16.99
N GLU A 281 33.77 -32.75 15.81
CA GLU A 281 34.74 -32.27 14.83
C GLU A 281 34.09 -31.34 13.80
N PHE A 282 34.84 -30.32 13.36
CA PHE A 282 34.41 -29.38 12.34
C PHE A 282 35.41 -29.35 11.19
N VAL A 283 34.90 -29.50 9.97
CA VAL A 283 35.70 -29.36 8.75
C VAL A 283 35.31 -28.08 8.04
N TYR A 284 36.32 -27.31 7.64
CA TYR A 284 36.13 -25.99 7.06
C TYR A 284 36.53 -25.98 5.60
N SER A 285 35.71 -25.37 4.75
CA SER A 285 36.00 -25.33 3.32
C SER A 285 35.28 -24.16 2.64
N PRO A 286 35.88 -23.57 1.59
CA PRO A 286 35.19 -22.62 0.74
C PRO A 286 34.03 -23.30 0.01
N TYR A 287 32.91 -22.60 -0.12
CA TYR A 287 31.73 -23.06 -0.86
C TYR A 287 31.25 -22.00 -1.83
N ALA A 288 30.57 -22.46 -2.88
CA ALA A 288 29.91 -21.61 -3.86
C ALA A 288 28.56 -22.20 -4.26
N GLY A 289 27.57 -21.35 -4.48
CA GLY A 289 26.23 -21.78 -4.83
C GLY A 289 25.33 -20.65 -5.29
N VAL A 290 24.04 -20.96 -5.39
CA VAL A 290 22.98 -20.03 -5.76
C VAL A 290 22.03 -19.83 -4.58
N SER A 291 21.47 -18.62 -4.48
CA SER A 291 20.47 -18.28 -3.46
C SER A 291 19.16 -17.84 -4.11
N PHE A 292 18.05 -18.35 -3.59
CA PHE A 292 16.70 -17.99 -3.98
C PHE A 292 16.09 -17.14 -2.86
N PRO A 293 15.85 -15.83 -3.08
CA PRO A 293 15.27 -14.98 -2.05
C PRO A 293 13.83 -15.41 -1.74
N LEU A 294 13.47 -15.45 -0.46
CA LEU A 294 12.14 -15.87 -0.02
C LEU A 294 11.11 -14.72 0.04
N GLY A 295 11.54 -13.49 -0.21
CA GLY A 295 10.66 -12.32 -0.21
C GLY A 295 11.23 -11.14 -0.97
N ASN A 296 10.32 -10.24 -1.38
CA ASN A 296 10.70 -8.98 -2.00
C ASN A 296 11.06 -7.93 -0.93
N ARG A 297 12.20 -7.24 -1.10
CA ARG A 297 12.71 -6.20 -0.17
C ARG A 297 11.73 -5.06 0.07
N THR A 298 10.95 -4.70 -0.95
CA THR A 298 9.98 -3.61 -0.88
C THR A 298 8.75 -4.00 -0.06
N PHE A 299 8.33 -5.27 -0.09
CA PHE A 299 7.05 -5.70 0.50
C PHE A 299 7.18 -6.55 1.77
N ALA A 300 8.33 -7.17 2.02
CA ALA A 300 8.50 -8.13 3.11
C ALA A 300 9.82 -7.90 3.86
N ARG A 301 9.80 -7.04 4.89
CA ARG A 301 11.01 -6.61 5.61
C ARG A 301 11.85 -7.76 6.18
N PHE A 302 11.21 -8.78 6.76
CA PHE A 302 11.91 -9.93 7.35
C PHE A 302 12.28 -10.98 6.29
N MET A 303 11.28 -11.47 5.55
CA MET A 303 11.47 -12.52 4.55
C MET A 303 12.39 -12.11 3.40
N SER A 304 12.52 -10.82 3.12
CA SER A 304 13.43 -10.33 2.06
C SER A 304 14.92 -10.47 2.37
N ASN A 305 15.27 -10.63 3.64
CA ASN A 305 16.63 -10.94 4.06
C ASN A 305 16.87 -12.45 4.09
N MET A 306 15.82 -13.27 3.99
CA MET A 306 15.92 -14.72 3.95
C MET A 306 16.08 -15.24 2.53
N SER A 307 16.89 -16.27 2.36
CA SER A 307 17.06 -16.98 1.09
C SER A 307 17.24 -18.46 1.31
N LEU A 308 16.71 -19.29 0.42
CA LEU A 308 17.12 -20.69 0.32
C LEU A 308 18.39 -20.77 -0.52
N SER A 309 19.46 -21.33 0.02
CA SER A 309 20.76 -21.45 -0.64
C SER A 309 21.11 -22.91 -0.90
N THR A 310 21.71 -23.19 -2.04
CA THR A 310 22.22 -24.52 -2.41
C THR A 310 23.48 -24.39 -3.24
N GLY A 311 24.40 -25.33 -3.10
CA GLY A 311 25.68 -25.27 -3.79
C GLY A 311 26.63 -26.40 -3.41
N ILE A 312 27.89 -26.21 -3.75
CA ILE A 312 28.96 -27.20 -3.53
C ILE A 312 30.12 -26.60 -2.74
N PHE A 313 30.78 -27.42 -1.95
CA PHE A 313 32.09 -27.11 -1.41
C PHE A 313 33.15 -27.26 -2.50
N VAL A 314 34.09 -26.31 -2.56
CA VAL A 314 35.05 -26.20 -3.66
C VAL A 314 36.33 -26.99 -3.38
N SER A 315 36.71 -27.14 -2.10
CA SER A 315 37.86 -27.97 -1.73
C SER A 315 37.53 -29.45 -1.92
N GLY A 316 38.30 -30.14 -2.76
CA GLY A 316 38.11 -31.56 -3.07
C GLY A 316 38.87 -32.53 -2.15
N GLY A 317 39.64 -32.03 -1.19
CA GLY A 317 40.44 -32.82 -0.25
C GLY A 317 40.14 -32.44 1.19
N MET A 318 38.91 -32.68 1.63
CA MET A 318 38.55 -32.53 3.04
C MET A 318 38.81 -33.85 3.74
N GLU A 319 39.49 -33.80 4.87
CA GLU A 319 39.81 -34.98 5.69
C GLU A 319 39.34 -34.71 7.11
N ASN A 320 38.90 -35.78 7.80
CA ASN A 320 38.64 -35.71 9.23
C ASN A 320 39.91 -36.00 10.05
N SER A 321 39.81 -35.91 11.37
CA SER A 321 40.89 -36.16 12.32
C SER A 321 41.43 -37.59 12.29
N LEU A 322 40.69 -38.53 11.69
CA LEU A 322 41.09 -39.92 11.46
C LEU A 322 41.76 -40.14 10.09
N GLY A 323 41.91 -39.09 9.27
CA GLY A 323 42.48 -39.17 7.92
C GLY A 323 41.51 -39.73 6.87
N GLU A 324 40.22 -39.82 7.19
CA GLU A 324 39.18 -40.28 6.26
C GLU A 324 38.77 -39.13 5.34
N LYS A 325 38.69 -39.43 4.04
CA LYS A 325 38.33 -38.45 3.02
C LYS A 325 36.83 -38.18 3.03
N ILE A 326 36.49 -36.90 3.07
CA ILE A 326 35.13 -36.36 3.03
C ILE A 326 34.88 -35.82 1.62
N SER A 327 34.08 -36.55 0.87
CA SER A 327 33.60 -36.19 -0.46
C SER A 327 32.09 -35.95 -0.41
N GLY A 328 31.45 -35.81 -1.57
CA GLY A 328 30.00 -35.71 -1.65
C GLY A 328 29.43 -36.38 -2.89
N PRO A 329 28.09 -36.47 -2.97
CA PRO A 329 27.40 -37.29 -3.95
C PRO A 329 27.52 -36.78 -5.40
N ALA A 330 27.99 -35.54 -5.60
CA ALA A 330 28.16 -34.93 -6.91
C ALA A 330 29.60 -34.40 -7.07
N PHE A 331 30.31 -34.86 -8.09
CA PHE A 331 31.68 -34.43 -8.44
C PHE A 331 32.69 -34.55 -7.28
N ASP A 332 32.55 -35.57 -6.42
CA ASP A 332 33.37 -35.80 -5.22
C ASP A 332 33.39 -34.61 -4.24
N ARG A 333 32.36 -33.75 -4.30
CA ARG A 333 32.26 -32.54 -3.49
C ARG A 333 30.98 -32.55 -2.66
N PRO A 334 31.06 -32.20 -1.37
CA PRO A 334 29.86 -32.02 -0.56
C PRO A 334 28.89 -31.00 -1.15
N VAL A 335 27.61 -31.35 -1.12
CA VAL A 335 26.51 -30.51 -1.61
C VAL A 335 25.72 -30.01 -0.40
N TYR A 336 25.55 -28.69 -0.27
CA TYR A 336 24.82 -28.11 0.85
C TYR A 336 23.46 -27.57 0.42
N VAL A 337 22.52 -27.57 1.37
CA VAL A 337 21.25 -26.85 1.30
C VAL A 337 21.03 -26.16 2.64
N GLY A 338 20.75 -24.86 2.62
CA GLY A 338 20.57 -24.10 3.85
C GLY A 338 19.76 -22.83 3.69
N LEU A 339 19.26 -22.34 4.82
CA LEU A 339 18.61 -21.04 4.91
C LEU A 339 19.66 -19.98 5.22
N GLY A 340 19.70 -18.97 4.37
CA GLY A 340 20.57 -17.80 4.50
C GLY A 340 19.82 -16.60 5.05
N TYR A 341 20.44 -15.84 5.95
CA TYR A 341 19.95 -14.54 6.41
C TYR A 341 20.99 -13.44 6.14
N SER A 342 20.54 -12.36 5.48
CA SER A 342 21.36 -11.20 5.14
C SER A 342 21.35 -10.19 6.28
N PHE A 343 22.50 -9.96 6.92
CA PHE A 343 22.67 -8.91 7.94
C PHE A 343 23.11 -7.58 7.33
N PHE A 344 23.88 -7.65 6.24
CA PHE A 344 24.35 -6.49 5.46
C PHE A 344 23.99 -6.66 3.98
N ARG A 345 24.24 -5.63 3.16
CA ARG A 345 23.86 -5.63 1.73
C ARG A 345 24.45 -6.81 0.93
N PHE A 346 25.62 -7.30 1.33
CA PHE A 346 26.34 -8.39 0.64
C PHE A 346 26.74 -9.57 1.54
N ILE A 347 26.70 -9.45 2.87
CA ILE A 347 27.13 -10.52 3.81
C ILE A 347 25.91 -11.30 4.29
N ARG A 348 26.00 -12.64 4.19
CA ARG A 348 24.97 -13.59 4.65
C ARG A 348 25.55 -14.62 5.61
N LEU A 349 24.74 -15.01 6.59
CA LEU A 349 24.97 -16.24 7.36
C LEU A 349 24.06 -17.31 6.78
N ASN A 350 24.61 -18.48 6.46
CA ASN A 350 23.87 -19.64 5.98
C ASN A 350 23.94 -20.73 7.04
N ALA A 351 22.81 -21.34 7.34
CA ALA A 351 22.71 -22.48 8.23
C ALA A 351 21.82 -23.54 7.58
N GLY A 352 22.23 -24.80 7.64
CA GLY A 352 21.51 -25.88 6.99
C GLY A 352 22.21 -27.21 7.18
N GLY A 353 22.19 -28.04 6.14
CA GLY A 353 22.95 -29.27 6.15
C GLY A 353 23.56 -29.61 4.81
N THR A 354 24.52 -30.51 4.86
CA THR A 354 25.38 -30.91 3.77
C THR A 354 25.34 -32.41 3.60
N PHE A 355 25.18 -32.85 2.36
CA PHE A 355 25.33 -34.25 1.97
C PHE A 355 26.81 -34.54 1.79
N ILE A 356 27.34 -35.43 2.61
CA ILE A 356 28.72 -35.90 2.56
C ILE A 356 28.78 -37.40 2.32
N THR A 357 29.89 -37.85 1.75
CA THR A 357 30.29 -39.25 1.65
C THR A 357 31.64 -39.37 2.35
N THR A 358 31.73 -40.25 3.35
CA THR A 358 32.99 -40.52 4.05
C THR A 358 33.53 -41.86 3.55
N GLU A 359 34.73 -41.83 2.98
CA GLU A 359 35.44 -43.02 2.52
C GLU A 359 36.16 -43.66 3.73
N THR A 360 35.65 -44.80 4.22
CA THR A 360 36.27 -45.55 5.32
C THR A 360 36.88 -46.85 4.83
N ALA A 361 37.78 -47.47 5.61
CA ALA A 361 38.35 -48.79 5.29
C ALA A 361 37.28 -49.90 5.16
N ALA A 362 36.06 -49.68 5.66
CA ALA A 362 34.92 -50.60 5.59
C ALA A 362 33.92 -50.29 4.46
N GLY A 363 34.16 -49.24 3.65
CA GLY A 363 33.32 -48.78 2.55
C GLY A 363 32.82 -47.34 2.69
N ASP A 364 32.04 -46.89 1.69
CA ASP A 364 31.52 -45.52 1.62
C ASP A 364 30.26 -45.34 2.48
N ASN A 365 30.29 -44.35 3.38
CA ASN A 365 29.14 -44.00 4.20
C ASN A 365 28.57 -42.63 3.78
N ARG A 366 27.29 -42.59 3.39
CA ARG A 366 26.60 -41.34 3.02
C ARG A 366 25.83 -40.80 4.22
N SER A 367 26.06 -39.53 4.56
CA SER A 367 25.36 -38.90 5.67
C SER A 367 24.97 -37.45 5.38
N PHE A 368 24.01 -36.95 6.17
CA PHE A 368 23.59 -35.55 6.15
C PHE A 368 24.06 -34.89 7.44
N GLN A 369 24.93 -33.89 7.32
CA GLN A 369 25.58 -33.25 8.46
C GLN A 369 25.21 -31.77 8.55
N PRO A 370 25.07 -31.20 9.76
CA PRO A 370 24.77 -29.79 9.92
C PRO A 370 25.92 -28.90 9.42
N PHE A 371 25.57 -27.76 8.85
CA PHE A 371 26.48 -26.79 8.26
C PHE A 371 26.13 -25.36 8.69
N VAL A 372 27.17 -24.57 8.94
CA VAL A 372 27.07 -23.12 9.15
C VAL A 372 28.17 -22.43 8.35
N GLY A 373 27.86 -21.34 7.65
CA GLY A 373 28.84 -20.59 6.87
C GLY A 373 28.52 -19.12 6.70
N VAL A 374 29.54 -18.35 6.31
CA VAL A 374 29.42 -16.93 5.95
C VAL A 374 29.70 -16.78 4.47
N SER A 375 28.86 -16.08 3.72
CA SER A 375 29.09 -15.81 2.30
C SER A 375 28.90 -14.36 1.90
N ALA A 376 29.58 -13.99 0.82
CA ALA A 376 29.28 -12.82 0.03
C ALA A 376 28.30 -13.19 -1.09
N GLU A 377 27.24 -12.41 -1.26
CA GLU A 377 26.27 -12.57 -2.35
C GLU A 377 26.49 -11.55 -3.46
N PHE A 378 26.59 -12.03 -4.69
CA PHE A 378 26.69 -11.25 -5.92
C PHE A 378 25.49 -11.54 -6.81
N ARG A 379 24.75 -10.50 -7.19
CA ARG A 379 23.60 -10.65 -8.09
C ARG A 379 24.08 -10.60 -9.53
N PHE A 380 23.99 -11.73 -10.22
CA PHE A 380 24.22 -11.79 -11.66
C PHE A 380 22.87 -11.70 -12.38
N TRP A 381 22.76 -10.73 -13.27
CA TRP A 381 21.65 -10.66 -14.20
C TRP A 381 21.94 -11.63 -15.35
N LEU A 382 21.24 -12.76 -15.33
CA LEU A 382 21.21 -13.68 -16.46
C LEU A 382 20.06 -13.21 -17.34
N GLY A 383 20.37 -12.69 -18.53
CA GLY A 383 19.38 -12.30 -19.55
C GLY A 383 18.58 -13.48 -20.15
N ILE A 384 18.31 -14.51 -19.34
CA ILE A 384 17.54 -15.68 -19.71
C ILE A 384 16.06 -15.30 -19.53
N GLY A 385 15.39 -14.95 -20.63
CA GLY A 385 13.96 -14.65 -20.58
C GLY A 385 13.42 -13.63 -21.57
N ASN A 386 14.25 -12.98 -22.39
CA ASN A 386 13.73 -12.24 -23.56
C ASN A 386 13.26 -13.23 -24.63
N LYS A 387 12.12 -13.90 -24.38
CA LYS A 387 11.26 -14.30 -25.50
C LYS A 387 10.69 -13.00 -26.05
N LYS A 388 11.03 -12.72 -27.31
CA LYS A 388 10.46 -11.65 -28.12
C LYS A 388 8.95 -11.64 -28.06
#